data_AF-A0A1X7V737-F1
#
_entry.id   AF-A0A1X7V737-F1
#
_cell.length_a   1.000
_cell.length_b   1.000
_cell.length_c   1.000
_cell.angle_alpha   90.00
_cell.angle_beta   90.00
_cell.angle_gamma   90.00
#
_symmetry.space_group_name_H-M   'P 1'
#
loop_
_entity.id
_entity.type
_entity.pdbx_description
1 polymer ?
#
loop_
_entity_poly.entity_id
_entity_poly.type
_entity_poly.pdbx_seq_one_letter_code
_entity_poly.pdbx_strand_id
1 'polypeptide(L)'
;MTHVNSNKSEIELRGDTAASMSILKYCVRFPNSSKIPNPSGILSREVPSLAIVAANKEVRQLTSKSRRGSYHKYMSKERADIGRYALSNGVQAAKLKFSQEMKVKINESTVRLFKNQHKLELEAKHAGAEFESRDTTISALNVKRGRKLLLGDKIDLMVQKYIADTRRVGGAVSTAIVRAGARGILLSQDRTRLAEFGGSATLSKAWATSLLRRMNYTKRRSTKSHREFQSSLNQIIRISSGASHFTFDYASSSNEQAAQSRHSLGRWPTIS
;
A
#
# COMPACT_ATOMS: atom_id res chain seq x y z
N MET A 1 -42.88 22.55 -85.91
CA MET A 1 -42.00 23.72 -86.09
C MET A 1 -41.45 24.11 -84.74
N THR A 2 -40.15 24.40 -84.74
CA THR A 2 -39.16 24.36 -83.67
C THR A 2 -39.17 25.58 -82.75
N HIS A 3 -38.95 25.37 -81.44
CA HIS A 3 -38.29 26.27 -80.47
C HIS A 3 -37.97 25.39 -79.24
N VAL A 4 -36.76 24.91 -78.96
CA VAL A 4 -35.42 25.50 -78.74
C VAL A 4 -35.29 26.30 -77.43
N ASN A 5 -34.53 25.66 -76.51
CA ASN A 5 -33.60 26.14 -75.47
C ASN A 5 -34.06 26.90 -74.21
N SER A 6 -33.81 26.22 -73.08
CA SER A 6 -32.85 26.54 -71.99
C SER A 6 -32.70 27.98 -71.51
N ASN A 7 -32.99 28.18 -70.22
CA ASN A 7 -32.18 28.87 -69.19
C ASN A 7 -32.96 28.80 -67.85
N LYS A 8 -32.56 27.97 -66.88
CA LYS A 8 -31.65 28.28 -65.75
C LYS A 8 -32.09 29.44 -64.85
N SER A 9 -32.80 29.12 -63.75
CA SER A 9 -32.70 29.73 -62.40
C SER A 9 -33.76 29.02 -61.52
N GLU A 10 -33.36 28.20 -60.55
CA GLU A 10 -32.95 28.54 -59.19
C GLU A 10 -34.13 28.41 -58.19
N ILE A 11 -33.79 27.79 -57.05
CA ILE A 11 -34.46 27.85 -55.74
C ILE A 11 -35.56 26.81 -55.47
N GLU A 12 -35.07 25.72 -54.88
CA GLU A 12 -35.76 24.74 -54.05
C GLU A 12 -36.60 25.39 -52.94
N LEU A 13 -37.84 24.93 -52.77
CA LEU A 13 -38.56 25.04 -51.52
C LEU A 13 -39.34 23.75 -51.26
N ARG A 14 -39.06 23.18 -50.07
CA ARG A 14 -39.92 22.32 -49.23
C ARG A 14 -39.93 20.82 -49.56
N GLY A 15 -39.18 20.09 -48.73
CA GLY A 15 -39.33 18.67 -48.50
C GLY A 15 -38.64 18.31 -47.19
N ASP A 16 -39.39 18.44 -46.09
CA ASP A 16 -38.98 18.23 -44.71
C ASP A 16 -38.28 16.88 -44.49
N THR A 17 -36.97 16.91 -44.34
CA THR A 17 -36.20 15.83 -43.73
C THR A 17 -35.16 16.44 -42.80
N ALA A 18 -35.45 16.41 -41.50
CA ALA A 18 -34.48 16.21 -40.42
C ALA A 18 -35.09 16.65 -39.09
N ALA A 19 -35.76 15.70 -38.42
CA ALA A 19 -35.68 15.62 -36.98
C ALA A 19 -34.22 15.33 -36.59
N SER A 20 -33.37 16.34 -36.64
CA SER A 20 -32.02 16.32 -36.07
C SER A 20 -31.55 17.75 -36.02
N MET A 21 -31.76 18.41 -34.88
CA MET A 21 -30.83 19.35 -34.26
C MET A 21 -31.42 19.79 -32.92
N SER A 22 -30.55 19.90 -31.91
CA SER A 22 -30.70 20.79 -30.73
C SER A 22 -30.87 20.15 -29.34
N ILE A 23 -30.13 19.09 -28.98
CA ILE A 23 -29.80 18.81 -27.56
C ILE A 23 -28.29 18.52 -27.38
N LEU A 24 -27.42 19.34 -27.95
CA LEU A 24 -26.03 19.44 -27.51
C LEU A 24 -25.57 20.90 -27.51
N LYS A 25 -26.25 21.73 -26.73
CA LYS A 25 -25.72 23.03 -26.31
C LYS A 25 -24.88 22.82 -25.04
N TYR A 26 -23.57 22.74 -25.26
CA TYR A 26 -22.50 23.13 -24.34
C TYR A 26 -22.50 22.51 -22.93
N CYS A 27 -21.94 21.29 -22.81
CA CYS A 27 -21.11 21.00 -21.65
C CYS A 27 -19.69 21.50 -21.93
N VAL A 28 -19.45 22.82 -21.76
CA VAL A 28 -18.09 23.30 -21.55
C VAL A 28 -17.66 22.75 -20.20
N ARG A 29 -16.82 21.72 -20.25
CA ARG A 29 -16.14 21.20 -19.06
C ARG A 29 -15.09 22.24 -18.67
N PHE A 30 -15.51 23.30 -18.00
CA PHE A 30 -14.58 24.21 -17.34
C PHE A 30 -13.78 23.39 -16.32
N PRO A 31 -12.44 23.34 -16.40
CA PRO A 31 -11.65 22.75 -15.34
C PRO A 31 -11.81 23.65 -14.10
N ASN A 32 -12.78 23.30 -13.24
CA ASN A 32 -12.97 23.98 -11.96
C ASN A 32 -11.68 23.80 -11.14
N SER A 33 -10.88 24.86 -11.09
CA SER A 33 -9.67 24.99 -10.28
C SER A 33 -9.96 25.08 -8.78
N SER A 34 -11.23 24.95 -8.36
CA SER A 34 -11.64 24.90 -6.96
C SER A 34 -12.38 23.59 -6.67
N LYS A 35 -11.71 22.67 -5.97
CA LYS A 35 -12.28 21.40 -5.48
C LYS A 35 -13.22 21.61 -4.28
N ILE A 36 -14.00 22.70 -4.29
CA ILE A 36 -14.79 23.13 -3.13
C ILE A 36 -16.13 23.72 -3.65
N PRO A 37 -17.28 23.44 -3.01
CA PRO A 37 -18.59 23.91 -3.46
C PRO A 37 -18.69 25.44 -3.54
N ASN A 38 -19.39 25.96 -4.56
CA ASN A 38 -19.68 27.39 -4.65
C ASN A 38 -20.76 27.77 -3.61
N PRO A 39 -20.53 28.77 -2.74
CA PRO A 39 -21.51 29.22 -1.74
C PRO A 39 -22.81 29.79 -2.33
N SER A 40 -22.82 30.17 -3.61
CA SER A 40 -24.03 30.63 -4.33
C SER A 40 -24.57 29.58 -5.32
N GLY A 41 -24.10 28.33 -5.22
CA GLY A 41 -24.50 27.23 -6.11
C GLY A 41 -25.80 26.56 -5.71
N ILE A 42 -26.14 25.43 -6.36
CA ILE A 42 -27.37 24.66 -6.08
C ILE A 42 -27.47 24.25 -4.60
N LEU A 43 -26.33 23.94 -3.96
CA LEU A 43 -26.25 23.59 -2.54
C LEU A 43 -26.73 24.71 -1.60
N SER A 44 -26.69 25.97 -2.05
CA SER A 44 -27.16 27.13 -1.28
C SER A 44 -28.68 27.15 -1.06
N ARG A 45 -29.43 26.33 -1.82
CA ARG A 45 -30.89 26.15 -1.66
C ARG A 45 -31.23 25.30 -0.44
N GLU A 46 -30.33 24.40 -0.05
CA GLU A 46 -30.52 23.47 1.07
C GLU A 46 -29.70 23.88 2.30
N VAL A 47 -28.56 24.55 2.09
CA VAL A 47 -27.65 24.97 3.17
C VAL A 47 -27.40 26.48 3.04
N PRO A 48 -27.52 27.28 4.13
CA PRO A 48 -27.23 28.70 4.08
C PRO A 48 -25.84 28.99 3.51
N SER A 49 -25.75 29.94 2.58
CA SER A 49 -24.50 30.32 1.90
C SER A 49 -23.36 30.64 2.87
N LEU A 50 -23.69 31.27 4.01
CA LEU A 50 -22.74 31.58 5.08
C LEU A 50 -22.08 30.32 5.67
N ALA A 51 -22.85 29.25 5.87
CA ALA A 51 -22.32 27.98 6.37
C ALA A 51 -21.40 27.31 5.34
N ILE A 52 -21.74 27.42 4.05
CA ILE A 52 -20.89 26.92 2.95
C ILE A 52 -19.57 27.70 2.91
N VAL A 53 -19.59 29.03 3.06
CA VAL A 53 -18.36 29.87 3.13
C VAL A 53 -17.49 29.47 4.32
N ALA A 54 -18.07 29.29 5.50
CA ALA A 54 -17.35 28.87 6.70
C ALA A 54 -16.71 27.47 6.51
N ALA A 55 -17.47 26.50 6.00
CA ALA A 55 -16.96 25.15 5.71
C ALA A 55 -15.84 25.18 4.66
N ASN A 56 -16.02 25.97 3.60
CA ASN A 56 -15.02 26.15 2.55
C ASN A 56 -13.72 26.75 3.09
N LYS A 57 -13.81 27.70 4.03
CA LYS A 57 -12.65 28.30 4.70
C LYS A 57 -11.87 27.24 5.48
N GLU A 58 -12.55 26.36 6.22
CA GLU A 58 -11.93 25.26 6.96
C GLU A 58 -11.27 24.23 6.03
N VAL A 59 -11.97 23.83 4.96
CA VAL A 59 -11.42 22.90 3.95
C VAL A 59 -10.19 23.50 3.26
N ARG A 60 -10.20 24.80 2.96
CA ARG A 60 -9.02 25.50 2.41
C ARG A 60 -7.85 25.49 3.39
N GLN A 61 -8.07 25.72 4.68
CA GLN A 61 -7.02 25.66 5.70
C GLN A 61 -6.43 24.25 5.87
N LEU A 62 -7.25 23.21 5.75
CA LEU A 62 -6.79 21.82 5.79
C LEU A 62 -5.99 21.44 4.55
N THR A 63 -6.42 21.91 3.37
CA THR A 63 -5.81 21.58 2.09
C THR A 63 -4.60 22.46 1.73
N SER A 64 -4.50 23.67 2.29
CA SER A 64 -3.38 24.60 2.08
C SER A 64 -2.11 24.23 2.86
N LYS A 65 -2.18 23.26 3.78
CA LYS A 65 -0.98 22.66 4.37
C LYS A 65 -0.17 22.01 3.25
N SER A 66 0.84 22.75 2.76
CA SER A 66 1.71 22.28 1.70
C SER A 66 2.34 20.96 2.12
N ARG A 67 2.30 19.97 1.23
CA ARG A 67 3.02 18.72 1.46
C ARG A 67 4.49 19.10 1.63
N ARG A 68 5.09 18.68 2.75
CA ARG A 68 6.51 18.91 3.03
C ARG A 68 7.33 18.57 1.79
N GLY A 69 8.19 19.49 1.37
CA GLY A 69 8.99 19.34 0.15
C GLY A 69 9.83 18.06 0.15
N SER A 70 10.22 17.62 -1.05
CA SER A 70 11.09 16.47 -1.22
C SER A 70 12.42 16.71 -0.51
N TYR A 71 12.79 15.81 0.40
CA TYR A 71 14.08 15.88 1.06
C TYR A 71 15.18 15.35 0.16
N HIS A 72 16.35 15.99 0.24
CA HIS A 72 17.56 15.47 -0.38
C HIS A 72 17.95 14.13 0.28
N LYS A 73 18.23 13.12 -0.55
CA LYS A 73 18.61 11.77 -0.11
C LYS A 73 20.12 11.59 -0.26
N TYR A 74 20.83 11.58 0.86
CA TYR A 74 22.26 11.29 0.89
C TYR A 74 22.53 9.79 0.72
N MET A 75 23.44 9.42 -0.17
CA MET A 75 23.97 8.06 -0.35
C MET A 75 24.84 7.63 0.84
N SER A 76 24.99 6.32 1.07
CA SER A 76 25.78 5.80 2.20
C SER A 76 27.22 6.30 2.21
N LYS A 77 27.83 6.47 1.02
CA LYS A 77 29.19 6.99 0.84
C LYS A 77 29.29 8.46 1.25
N GLU A 78 28.43 9.32 0.70
CA GLU A 78 28.38 10.74 1.01
C GLU A 78 28.22 10.99 2.53
N ARG A 79 27.37 10.19 3.19
CA ARG A 79 27.20 10.27 4.65
C ARG A 79 28.50 9.96 5.38
N ALA A 80 29.24 8.94 4.93
CA ALA A 80 30.51 8.54 5.52
C ALA A 80 31.56 9.64 5.34
N ASP A 81 31.64 10.23 4.14
CA ASP A 81 32.58 11.32 3.83
C ASP A 81 32.28 12.58 4.65
N ILE A 82 31.00 12.97 4.76
CA ILE A 82 30.56 14.09 5.60
C ILE A 82 30.87 13.82 7.07
N GLY A 83 30.56 12.61 7.55
CA GLY A 83 30.79 12.21 8.95
C GLY A 83 32.27 12.23 9.32
N ARG A 84 33.13 11.66 8.45
CA ARG A 84 34.58 11.64 8.61
C ARG A 84 35.17 13.04 8.66
N TYR A 85 34.81 13.87 7.69
CA TYR A 85 35.32 15.24 7.62
C TYR A 85 34.83 16.10 8.80
N ALA A 86 33.58 15.92 9.24
CA ALA A 86 33.01 16.60 10.40
C ALA A 86 33.65 16.17 11.73
N LEU A 87 34.20 14.95 11.81
CA LEU A 87 34.94 14.47 12.97
C LEU A 87 36.29 15.18 13.10
N SER A 88 37.00 15.38 11.98
CA SER A 88 38.32 16.03 11.97
C SER A 88 38.25 17.56 11.97
N ASN A 89 37.29 18.18 11.26
CA ASN A 89 37.26 19.63 11.01
C ASN A 89 36.08 20.34 11.70
N GLY A 90 35.19 19.59 12.35
CA GLY A 90 33.98 20.13 12.97
C GLY A 90 32.77 20.27 12.03
N VAL A 91 31.61 20.51 12.65
CA VAL A 91 30.30 20.43 11.99
C VAL A 91 30.08 21.59 11.01
N GLN A 92 30.48 22.81 11.38
CA GLN A 92 30.26 24.00 10.57
C GLN A 92 31.12 23.99 9.31
N ALA A 93 32.41 23.63 9.43
CA ALA A 93 33.30 23.48 8.28
C ALA A 93 32.80 22.42 7.30
N ALA A 94 32.35 21.27 7.81
CA ALA A 94 31.75 20.22 7.00
C ALA A 94 30.49 20.71 6.27
N LYS A 95 29.59 21.41 6.96
CA LYS A 95 28.40 21.99 6.34
C LYS A 95 28.74 22.90 5.17
N LEU A 96 29.72 23.79 5.32
CA LEU A 96 30.10 24.74 4.26
C LEU A 96 30.69 24.01 3.05
N LYS A 97 31.70 23.15 3.27
CA LYS A 97 32.35 22.38 2.20
C LYS A 97 31.35 21.56 1.39
N PHE A 98 30.56 20.73 2.08
CA PHE A 98 29.65 19.81 1.41
C PHE A 98 28.39 20.50 0.86
N SER A 99 27.98 21.64 1.42
CA SER A 99 26.92 22.45 0.82
C SER A 99 27.34 23.08 -0.51
N GLN A 100 28.62 23.44 -0.65
CA GLN A 100 29.19 23.93 -1.91
C GLN A 100 29.37 22.79 -2.91
N GLU A 101 29.98 21.67 -2.47
CA GLU A 101 30.30 20.51 -3.32
C GLU A 101 29.05 19.83 -3.90
N MET A 102 28.03 19.55 -3.05
CA MET A 102 26.80 18.90 -3.50
C MET A 102 25.77 19.86 -4.09
N LYS A 103 26.05 21.18 -4.09
CA LYS A 103 25.10 22.24 -4.51
C LYS A 103 23.73 22.15 -3.81
N VAL A 104 23.70 21.61 -2.59
CA VAL A 104 22.50 21.40 -1.78
C VAL A 104 22.74 21.98 -0.40
N LYS A 105 21.81 22.80 0.09
CA LYS A 105 21.87 23.33 1.45
C LYS A 105 21.75 22.21 2.47
N ILE A 106 22.82 21.94 3.20
CA ILE A 106 22.83 20.93 4.28
C ILE A 106 22.50 21.60 5.61
N ASN A 107 21.57 21.00 6.36
CA ASN A 107 21.27 21.43 7.72
C ASN A 107 22.35 20.92 8.69
N GLU A 108 22.71 21.76 9.66
CA GLU A 108 23.70 21.42 10.69
C GLU A 108 23.31 20.16 11.48
N SER A 109 22.01 19.97 11.75
CA SER A 109 21.47 18.76 12.37
C SER A 109 21.80 17.49 11.58
N THR A 110 21.82 17.57 10.25
CA THR A 110 22.14 16.47 9.35
C THR A 110 23.62 16.11 9.44
N VAL A 111 24.50 17.12 9.47
CA VAL A 111 25.94 16.91 9.64
C VAL A 111 26.26 16.31 11.02
N ARG A 112 25.62 16.81 12.09
CA ARG A 112 25.72 16.23 13.44
C ARG A 112 25.31 14.76 13.46
N LEU A 113 24.19 14.44 12.80
CA LEU A 113 23.72 13.06 12.68
C LEU A 113 24.76 12.16 12.00
N PHE A 114 25.35 12.59 10.88
CA PHE A 114 26.34 11.78 10.17
C PHE A 114 27.65 11.63 10.96
N LYS A 115 28.10 12.68 11.64
CA LYS A 115 29.25 12.62 12.56
C LYS A 115 29.02 11.59 13.66
N ASN A 116 27.87 11.62 14.32
CA ASN A 116 27.55 10.68 15.40
C ASN A 116 27.44 9.25 14.88
N GLN A 117 26.84 9.04 13.71
CA GLN A 117 26.78 7.73 13.07
C GLN A 117 28.18 7.19 12.74
N HIS A 118 29.07 8.05 12.23
CA HIS A 118 30.46 7.68 11.95
C HIS A 118 31.23 7.31 13.22
N LYS A 119 31.06 8.09 14.30
CA LYS A 119 31.66 7.82 15.62
C LYS A 119 31.23 6.47 16.18
N LEU A 120 29.94 6.17 16.17
CA LEU A 120 29.40 4.89 16.65
C LEU A 120 29.93 3.69 15.85
N GLU A 121 30.06 3.85 14.53
CA GLU A 121 30.61 2.79 13.67
C GLU A 121 32.11 2.56 13.92
N LEU A 122 32.88 3.63 14.20
CA LEU A 122 34.28 3.51 14.63
C LEU A 122 34.37 2.77 15.97
N GLU A 123 33.58 3.17 16.97
CA GLU A 123 33.54 2.52 18.27
C GLU A 123 33.18 1.03 18.16
N ALA A 124 32.20 0.68 17.30
CA ALA A 124 31.82 -0.70 17.05
C ALA A 124 32.95 -1.51 16.38
N LYS A 125 33.69 -0.91 15.43
CA LYS A 125 34.86 -1.56 14.82
C LYS A 125 35.98 -1.78 15.83
N HIS A 126 36.26 -0.81 16.69
CA HIS A 126 37.29 -0.93 17.72
C HIS A 126 36.94 -1.95 18.79
N ALA A 127 35.65 -2.10 19.14
CA ALA A 127 35.21 -3.12 20.09
C ALA A 127 35.28 -4.56 19.54
N GLY A 128 35.30 -4.72 18.22
CA GLY A 128 35.32 -6.03 17.56
C GLY A 128 36.63 -6.41 16.87
N ALA A 129 37.62 -5.51 16.82
CA ALA A 129 38.90 -5.76 16.16
C ALA A 129 39.99 -6.13 17.18
N GLU A 130 40.54 -7.34 17.05
CA GLU A 130 41.86 -7.64 17.59
C GLU A 130 42.93 -6.75 16.92
N PHE A 131 43.97 -6.44 17.69
CA PHE A 131 44.94 -5.34 17.64
C PHE A 131 45.59 -4.89 16.30
N GLU A 132 45.42 -5.59 15.17
CA GLU A 132 46.36 -5.49 14.01
C GLU A 132 45.79 -4.92 12.70
N SER A 133 44.70 -4.13 12.70
CA SER A 133 44.29 -3.44 11.45
C SER A 133 43.76 -2.03 11.68
N ARG A 134 44.67 -1.05 11.53
CA ARG A 134 44.39 0.40 11.60
C ARG A 134 43.75 0.99 10.33
N ASP A 135 43.22 0.19 9.42
CA ASP A 135 42.43 0.74 8.31
C ASP A 135 41.01 1.12 8.79
N THR A 136 40.95 2.26 9.48
CA THR A 136 39.71 2.87 10.02
C THR A 136 38.80 3.48 8.94
N THR A 137 39.02 3.21 7.66
CA THR A 137 38.25 3.80 6.57
C THR A 137 36.83 3.23 6.53
N ILE A 138 35.87 3.91 7.15
CA ILE A 138 34.44 3.62 6.95
C ILE A 138 34.02 4.24 5.62
N SER A 139 33.84 3.38 4.61
CA SER A 139 33.48 3.79 3.24
C SER A 139 31.97 3.92 3.01
N ALA A 140 31.13 3.39 3.91
CA ALA A 140 29.68 3.47 3.78
C ALA A 140 28.98 3.47 5.14
N LEU A 141 28.15 4.48 5.41
CA LEU A 141 27.26 4.49 6.58
C LEU A 141 25.91 3.90 6.20
N ASN A 142 25.78 2.59 6.39
CA ASN A 142 24.54 1.87 6.15
C ASN A 142 23.64 1.98 7.37
N VAL A 143 22.58 2.77 7.23
CA VAL A 143 21.60 2.95 8.28
C VAL A 143 20.68 1.73 8.31
N LYS A 144 21.00 0.72 9.14
CA LYS A 144 20.02 -0.31 9.55
C LYS A 144 18.98 0.32 10.49
N ARG A 145 18.18 1.27 10.00
CA ARG A 145 17.03 1.80 10.73
C ARG A 145 15.89 0.80 10.60
N GLY A 146 15.65 0.06 11.67
CA GLY A 146 14.48 -0.80 11.83
C GLY A 146 13.88 -0.62 13.22
N ARG A 147 12.55 -0.66 13.29
CA ARG A 147 11.87 -0.86 14.58
C ARG A 147 12.26 -2.25 15.10
N LYS A 148 12.55 -2.37 16.40
CA LYS A 148 12.79 -3.68 17.04
C LYS A 148 11.64 -4.65 16.70
N LEU A 149 11.96 -5.94 16.56
CA LEU A 149 10.98 -6.97 16.23
C LEU A 149 9.89 -7.03 17.31
N LEU A 150 8.62 -7.12 16.89
CA LEU A 150 7.47 -7.15 17.81
C LEU A 150 7.59 -8.26 18.85
N LEU A 151 8.09 -9.42 18.44
CA LEU A 151 8.15 -10.64 19.25
C LEU A 151 9.55 -10.89 19.82
N GLY A 152 10.54 -10.04 19.51
CA GLY A 152 11.95 -10.28 19.77
C GLY A 152 12.58 -11.33 18.85
N ASP A 153 13.91 -11.40 18.85
CA ASP A 153 14.66 -12.16 17.82
C ASP A 153 14.44 -13.67 17.89
N LYS A 154 14.41 -14.25 19.10
CA LYS A 154 14.21 -15.69 19.30
C LYS A 154 12.86 -16.16 18.78
N ILE A 155 11.77 -15.50 19.19
CA ILE A 155 10.41 -15.91 18.80
C ILE A 155 10.17 -15.63 17.31
N ASP A 156 10.61 -14.47 16.82
CA ASP A 156 10.48 -14.14 15.40
C ASP A 156 11.21 -15.17 14.52
N LEU A 157 12.41 -15.64 14.93
CA LEU A 157 13.14 -16.70 14.23
C LEU A 157 12.37 -18.04 14.20
N MET A 158 11.73 -18.45 15.30
CA MET A 158 10.93 -19.69 15.32
C MET A 158 9.73 -19.58 14.38
N VAL A 159 9.05 -18.43 14.36
CA VAL A 159 7.95 -18.19 13.44
C VAL A 159 8.45 -18.23 11.99
N GLN A 160 9.60 -17.64 11.69
CA GLN A 160 10.20 -17.70 10.36
C GLN A 160 10.50 -19.15 9.91
N LYS A 161 11.11 -19.97 10.79
CA LYS A 161 11.38 -21.39 10.52
C LYS A 161 10.09 -22.16 10.25
N TYR A 162 9.07 -21.99 11.09
CA TYR A 162 7.77 -22.61 10.90
C TYR A 162 7.13 -22.27 9.55
N ILE A 163 7.19 -21.01 9.12
CA ILE A 163 6.66 -20.58 7.83
C ILE A 163 7.49 -21.15 6.67
N ALA A 164 8.82 -21.18 6.80
CA ALA A 164 9.70 -21.76 5.79
C ALA A 164 9.42 -23.25 5.59
N ASP A 165 9.23 -23.99 6.67
CA ASP A 165 8.88 -25.41 6.64
C ASP A 165 7.49 -25.64 6.05
N THR A 166 6.51 -24.84 6.44
CA THR A 166 5.16 -24.88 5.85
C THR A 166 5.22 -24.75 4.33
N ARG A 167 6.10 -23.84 3.84
CA ARG A 167 6.31 -23.64 2.41
C ARG A 167 7.07 -24.79 1.75
N ARG A 168 8.08 -25.35 2.42
CA ARG A 168 8.85 -26.51 1.92
C ARG A 168 7.95 -27.71 1.65
N VAL A 169 6.96 -27.94 2.51
CA VAL A 169 5.95 -29.00 2.37
C VAL A 169 4.91 -28.68 1.28
N GLY A 170 4.92 -27.48 0.70
CA GLY A 170 3.96 -27.06 -0.33
C GLY A 170 2.68 -26.41 0.22
N GLY A 171 2.63 -26.11 1.52
CA GLY A 171 1.52 -25.42 2.15
C GLY A 171 1.37 -23.97 1.68
N ALA A 172 0.13 -23.50 1.54
CA ALA A 172 -0.13 -22.10 1.20
C ALA A 172 0.26 -21.18 2.36
N VAL A 173 1.14 -20.21 2.12
CA VAL A 173 1.53 -19.23 3.16
C VAL A 173 0.66 -17.98 3.05
N SER A 174 -0.35 -17.88 3.91
CA SER A 174 -1.22 -16.69 4.01
C SER A 174 -0.94 -15.90 5.29
N THR A 175 -1.35 -14.62 5.32
CA THR A 175 -1.24 -13.81 6.55
C THR A 175 -2.02 -14.39 7.73
N ALA A 176 -3.06 -15.19 7.47
CA ALA A 176 -3.83 -15.87 8.52
C ALA A 176 -2.99 -17.00 9.15
N ILE A 177 -2.33 -17.82 8.33
CA ILE A 177 -1.46 -18.91 8.78
C ILE A 177 -0.26 -18.37 9.56
N VAL A 178 0.32 -17.26 9.12
CA VAL A 178 1.40 -16.58 9.85
C VAL A 178 0.93 -16.12 11.24
N ARG A 179 -0.25 -15.51 11.34
CA ARG A 179 -0.80 -15.06 12.63
C ARG A 179 -1.12 -16.23 13.55
N ALA A 180 -1.75 -17.29 13.01
CA ALA A 180 -2.10 -18.48 13.77
C ALA A 180 -0.85 -19.23 14.28
N GLY A 181 0.14 -19.46 13.40
CA GLY A 181 1.41 -20.08 13.78
C GLY A 181 2.18 -19.27 14.82
N ALA A 182 2.23 -17.95 14.65
CA ALA A 182 2.84 -17.08 15.66
C ALA A 182 2.10 -17.09 16.99
N ARG A 183 0.76 -17.08 16.99
CA ARG A 183 -0.04 -17.19 18.21
C ARG A 183 0.24 -18.52 18.92
N GLY A 184 0.27 -19.62 18.20
CA GLY A 184 0.58 -20.94 18.76
C GLY A 184 1.97 -21.00 19.40
N ILE A 185 2.99 -20.46 18.73
CA ILE A 185 4.36 -20.40 19.25
C ILE A 185 4.45 -19.49 20.49
N LEU A 186 3.73 -18.36 20.52
CA LEU A 186 3.70 -17.51 21.72
C LEU A 186 2.98 -18.17 22.89
N LEU A 187 1.89 -18.89 22.63
CA LEU A 187 1.17 -19.61 23.68
C LEU A 187 2.04 -20.68 24.33
N SER A 188 2.92 -21.34 23.58
CA SER A 188 3.81 -22.38 24.12
C SER A 188 5.04 -21.83 24.85
N GLN A 189 5.57 -20.67 24.42
CA GLN A 189 6.76 -20.10 25.04
C GLN A 189 6.43 -19.09 26.14
N ASP A 190 5.61 -18.09 25.82
CA ASP A 190 5.40 -16.95 26.71
C ASP A 190 4.06 -16.26 26.43
N ARG A 191 3.01 -16.78 27.09
CA ARG A 191 1.63 -16.31 26.92
C ARG A 191 1.45 -14.84 27.27
N THR A 192 2.22 -14.34 28.25
CA THR A 192 2.08 -13.00 28.83
C THR A 192 2.39 -11.88 27.84
N ARG A 193 3.09 -12.19 26.74
CA ARG A 193 3.49 -11.19 25.74
C ARG A 193 2.37 -10.81 24.79
N LEU A 194 1.35 -11.64 24.66
CA LEU A 194 0.18 -11.37 23.82
C LEU A 194 -0.75 -10.36 24.50
N ALA A 195 -1.34 -9.46 23.72
CA ALA A 195 -2.30 -8.47 24.21
C ALA A 195 -3.52 -9.09 24.91
N GLU A 196 -3.93 -10.29 24.49
CA GLU A 196 -5.04 -11.05 25.10
C GLU A 196 -4.77 -11.45 26.56
N PHE A 197 -3.50 -11.52 26.98
CA PHE A 197 -3.07 -11.89 28.33
C PHE A 197 -2.35 -10.75 29.06
N GLY A 198 -2.63 -9.49 28.67
CA GLY A 198 -2.04 -8.29 29.30
C GLY A 198 -0.70 -7.83 28.71
N GLY A 199 -0.25 -8.42 27.62
CA GLY A 199 1.00 -8.05 26.94
C GLY A 199 0.90 -6.90 25.95
N SER A 200 2.04 -6.49 25.39
CA SER A 200 2.09 -5.41 24.39
C SER A 200 1.97 -5.91 22.94
N ALA A 201 2.10 -7.22 22.67
CA ALA A 201 2.18 -7.72 21.30
C ALA A 201 0.79 -8.04 20.72
N THR A 202 0.33 -7.21 19.78
CA THR A 202 -0.85 -7.49 18.95
C THR A 202 -0.42 -8.07 17.60
N LEU A 203 -0.78 -9.33 17.33
CA LEU A 203 -0.50 -10.02 16.06
C LEU A 203 -1.42 -9.53 14.94
N SER A 204 -1.13 -8.32 14.42
CA SER A 204 -1.90 -7.69 13.35
C SER A 204 -1.58 -8.25 11.96
N LYS A 205 -2.49 -8.03 11.00
CA LYS A 205 -2.25 -8.36 9.57
C LYS A 205 -1.04 -7.61 8.99
N ALA A 206 -0.83 -6.36 9.43
CA ALA A 206 0.31 -5.54 9.00
C ALA A 206 1.64 -6.12 9.49
N TRP A 207 1.69 -6.60 10.74
CA TRP A 207 2.85 -7.30 11.27
C TRP A 207 3.15 -8.57 10.46
N ALA A 208 2.14 -9.41 10.18
CA ALA A 208 2.33 -10.63 9.39
C ALA A 208 2.85 -10.33 7.97
N THR A 209 2.35 -9.26 7.35
CA THR A 209 2.81 -8.80 6.03
C THR A 209 4.25 -8.30 6.08
N SER A 210 4.62 -7.60 7.15
CA SER A 210 6.00 -7.17 7.39
C SER A 210 6.93 -8.37 7.56
N LEU A 211 6.54 -9.39 8.32
CA LEU A 211 7.32 -10.62 8.51
C LEU A 211 7.57 -11.31 7.16
N LEU A 212 6.52 -11.52 6.37
CA LEU A 212 6.62 -12.13 5.04
C LEU A 212 7.55 -11.33 4.12
N ARG A 213 7.46 -9.99 4.14
CA ARG A 213 8.36 -9.13 3.36
C ARG A 213 9.83 -9.29 3.79
N ARG A 214 10.11 -9.42 5.09
CA ARG A 214 11.48 -9.67 5.60
C ARG A 214 12.01 -11.04 5.17
N MET A 215 11.15 -12.03 5.02
CA MET A 215 11.48 -13.36 4.49
C MET A 215 11.54 -13.40 2.95
N ASN A 216 11.40 -12.26 2.25
CA ASN A 216 11.27 -12.18 0.79
C ASN A 216 10.07 -12.97 0.22
N TYR A 217 9.01 -13.13 1.01
CA TYR A 217 7.76 -13.77 0.60
C TYR A 217 6.79 -12.69 0.14
N THR A 218 6.68 -12.53 -1.17
CA THR A 218 5.67 -11.67 -1.80
C THR A 218 4.38 -12.46 -2.04
N LYS A 219 3.26 -11.75 -2.25
CA LYS A 219 1.98 -12.35 -2.66
C LYS A 219 2.14 -12.96 -4.06
N ARG A 220 2.75 -14.14 -4.16
CA ARG A 220 2.68 -14.94 -5.39
C ARG A 220 1.23 -15.39 -5.50
N ARG A 221 0.59 -15.10 -6.64
CA ARG A 221 -0.66 -15.80 -7.01
C ARG A 221 -0.39 -17.29 -6.81
N SER A 222 -1.31 -18.01 -6.16
CA SER A 222 -1.21 -19.46 -5.97
C SER A 222 -0.57 -20.10 -7.19
N THR A 223 0.56 -20.80 -7.03
CA THR A 223 1.13 -21.54 -8.15
C THR A 223 0.11 -22.59 -8.54
N LYS A 224 -0.23 -22.64 -9.84
CA LYS A 224 -1.17 -23.59 -10.44
C LYS A 224 -0.82 -25.06 -10.17
N SER A 225 0.37 -25.33 -9.62
CA SER A 225 0.91 -26.66 -9.31
C SER A 225 0.00 -27.53 -8.45
N HIS A 226 -0.73 -26.99 -7.46
CA HIS A 226 -1.65 -27.83 -6.67
C HIS A 226 -2.91 -28.21 -7.46
N ARG A 227 -3.38 -27.37 -8.40
CA ARG A 227 -4.47 -27.76 -9.31
C ARG A 227 -3.98 -28.81 -10.30
N GLU A 228 -2.79 -28.64 -10.84
CA GLU A 228 -2.20 -29.58 -11.80
C GLU A 228 -1.93 -30.94 -11.15
N PHE A 229 -1.38 -30.99 -9.94
CA PHE A 229 -1.17 -32.24 -9.20
C PHE A 229 -2.48 -32.94 -8.81
N GLN A 230 -3.49 -32.20 -8.35
CA GLN A 230 -4.83 -32.75 -8.09
C GLN A 230 -5.50 -33.25 -9.38
N SER A 231 -5.32 -32.53 -10.49
CA SER A 231 -5.84 -32.95 -11.79
C SER A 231 -5.13 -34.19 -12.31
N SER A 232 -3.82 -34.31 -12.13
CA SER A 232 -3.03 -35.50 -12.46
C SER A 232 -3.39 -36.68 -11.58
N LEU A 233 -3.58 -36.50 -10.27
CA LEU A 233 -4.06 -37.56 -9.37
C LEU A 233 -5.45 -38.04 -9.75
N ASN A 234 -6.38 -37.13 -10.05
CA ASN A 234 -7.73 -37.51 -10.50
C ASN A 234 -7.72 -38.21 -11.86
N GLN A 235 -6.78 -37.85 -12.75
CA GLN A 235 -6.59 -38.52 -14.04
C GLN A 235 -5.97 -39.91 -13.87
N ILE A 236 -5.01 -40.08 -12.96
CA ILE A 236 -4.42 -41.39 -12.63
C ILE A 236 -5.48 -42.30 -12.00
N ILE A 237 -6.28 -41.79 -11.07
CA ILE A 237 -7.39 -42.54 -10.46
C ILE A 237 -8.41 -42.96 -11.54
N ARG A 238 -8.74 -42.09 -12.50
CA ARG A 238 -9.62 -42.45 -13.63
C ARG A 238 -9.04 -43.54 -14.53
N ILE A 239 -7.73 -43.54 -14.77
CA ILE A 239 -7.06 -44.54 -15.62
C ILE A 239 -6.95 -45.89 -14.88
N SER A 240 -6.68 -45.88 -13.57
CA SER A 240 -6.54 -47.10 -12.76
C SER A 240 -7.87 -47.77 -12.41
N SER A 241 -9.00 -47.06 -12.54
CA SER A 241 -10.31 -47.57 -12.10
C SER A 241 -11.07 -48.37 -13.15
N GLY A 242 -10.65 -48.40 -14.43
CA GLY A 242 -11.24 -49.28 -15.46
C GLY A 242 -12.78 -49.36 -15.48
N ALA A 243 -13.48 -48.29 -15.09
CA ALA A 243 -14.91 -48.34 -14.82
C ALA A 243 -15.67 -47.58 -15.91
N SER A 244 -16.38 -48.36 -16.70
CA SER A 244 -17.52 -47.96 -17.50
C SER A 244 -18.46 -47.02 -16.73
N HIS A 245 -18.85 -45.94 -17.41
CA HIS A 245 -20.04 -45.11 -17.20
C HIS A 245 -20.81 -45.32 -15.87
N PHE A 246 -20.39 -44.64 -14.80
CA PHE A 246 -21.24 -44.38 -13.64
C PHE A 246 -21.29 -42.88 -13.40
N THR A 247 -22.28 -42.23 -14.03
CA THR A 247 -22.63 -40.83 -13.76
C THR A 247 -23.27 -40.78 -12.37
N PHE A 248 -22.52 -40.29 -11.38
CA PHE A 248 -23.13 -39.81 -10.14
C PHE A 248 -23.44 -38.33 -10.33
N ASP A 249 -24.68 -38.04 -10.73
CA ASP A 249 -25.25 -36.71 -10.66
C ASP A 249 -25.33 -36.30 -9.19
N TYR A 250 -24.30 -35.59 -8.71
CA TYR A 250 -24.46 -34.78 -7.51
C TYR A 250 -24.85 -33.37 -7.95
N ALA A 251 -26.15 -33.14 -7.92
CA ALA A 251 -26.80 -31.87 -8.20
C ALA A 251 -26.07 -30.71 -7.51
N SER A 252 -25.71 -29.73 -8.33
CA SER A 252 -25.48 -28.37 -7.89
C SER A 252 -26.78 -27.81 -7.31
N SER A 253 -26.93 -27.85 -5.98
CA SER A 253 -27.92 -27.00 -5.31
C SER A 253 -27.31 -25.61 -5.12
N SER A 254 -27.60 -24.79 -6.12
CA SER A 254 -27.71 -23.35 -6.08
C SER A 254 -28.32 -22.89 -4.75
N ASN A 255 -27.58 -22.12 -3.97
CA ASN A 255 -28.16 -21.32 -2.89
C ASN A 255 -28.77 -20.08 -3.56
N GLU A 256 -30.07 -20.16 -3.78
CA GLU A 256 -30.91 -19.11 -4.35
C GLU A 256 -31.06 -17.95 -3.35
N GLN A 257 -30.79 -16.75 -3.86
CA GLN A 257 -31.40 -15.47 -3.49
C GLN A 257 -32.03 -15.33 -2.09
N ALA A 258 -31.41 -14.52 -1.23
CA ALA A 258 -32.15 -13.72 -0.25
C ALA A 258 -31.34 -12.49 0.17
N ALA A 259 -31.51 -11.39 -0.56
CA ALA A 259 -31.25 -10.06 -0.04
C ALA A 259 -32.41 -9.13 -0.43
N GLN A 260 -32.93 -8.45 0.60
CA GLN A 260 -33.92 -7.35 0.59
C GLN A 260 -35.37 -7.85 0.56
N SER A 261 -36.30 -7.46 1.43
CA SER A 261 -36.47 -6.18 2.11
C SER A 261 -37.29 -6.32 3.41
N ARG A 262 -37.11 -5.32 4.27
CA ARG A 262 -37.71 -5.06 5.58
C ARG A 262 -39.21 -4.75 5.50
N HIS A 263 -39.96 -5.08 6.56
CA HIS A 263 -40.98 -4.25 7.27
C HIS A 263 -41.63 -5.14 8.36
N SER A 264 -41.30 -4.94 9.64
CA SER A 264 -42.04 -4.17 10.66
C SER A 264 -43.33 -4.83 11.18
N LEU A 265 -43.51 -4.72 12.51
CA LEU A 265 -44.59 -5.22 13.39
C LEU A 265 -44.27 -6.61 13.96
N GLY A 266 -44.10 -6.87 15.26
CA GLY A 266 -44.48 -6.15 16.47
C GLY A 266 -45.07 -7.19 17.43
N ARG A 267 -44.67 -7.13 18.71
CA ARG A 267 -45.39 -7.57 19.94
C ARG A 267 -44.51 -8.40 20.89
N TRP A 268 -44.33 -7.85 22.07
CA TRP A 268 -43.67 -8.41 23.24
C TRP A 268 -44.57 -9.45 23.94
N PRO A 269 -44.04 -10.48 24.61
CA PRO A 269 -44.80 -11.24 25.59
C PRO A 269 -44.81 -10.49 26.92
N THR A 270 -46.02 -10.20 27.41
CA THR A 270 -46.27 -9.78 28.78
C THR A 270 -46.06 -10.94 29.74
N ILE A 271 -45.30 -10.66 30.80
CA ILE A 271 -45.21 -11.46 32.02
C ILE A 271 -46.41 -11.10 32.89
N SER A 272 -47.23 -12.09 33.25
CA SER A 272 -47.97 -12.24 34.52
C SER A 272 -48.50 -13.66 34.59
#